data_AF-A0A357D5R8-F1
#
_entry.id   AF-A0A357D5R8-F1
#
_cell.length_a   1.000
_cell.length_b   1.000
_cell.length_c   1.000
_cell.angle_alpha   90.00
_cell.angle_beta   90.00
_cell.angle_gamma   90.00
#
_symmetry.space_group_name_H-M   'P 1'
#
loop_
_entity.id
_entity.type
_entity.pdbx_description
1 polymer ?
#
loop_
_entity_poly.entity_id
_entity_poly.type
_entity_poly.pdbx_seq_one_letter_code
_entity_poly.pdbx_strand_id
1 'polypeptide(L)'
;MEYFARIALEHQGIKELLQVQKELLERLNKAKGVNIVHLDNLLYFWRDFLEQDHMSREEEFAFAAFRKLNHSLPERLQGDHEQIRASLGKLEATIKLLRNGQPHSGREYVKWGEELTETVTDHMARENTALREVATDEAEAAAILSAQPERLASEKFNQLLQVAEDLCQEYLQKPTALHALSLPAEAAPDETAEEPDVEVTKPVFDPETTELASMEET
;
A
#
# COMPACT_ATOMS: atom_id res chain seq x y z
N MET A 1 -7.69 -3.26 9.48
CA MET A 1 -7.23 -1.95 9.96
C MET A 1 -8.23 -0.92 9.48
N GLU A 2 -8.75 -0.07 10.37
CA GLU A 2 -9.68 1.00 10.02
C GLU A 2 -9.09 1.97 8.99
N TYR A 3 -9.91 2.53 8.10
CA TYR A 3 -9.46 3.42 7.02
C TYR A 3 -8.64 4.62 7.55
N PHE A 4 -9.16 5.31 8.57
CA PHE A 4 -8.48 6.46 9.19
C PHE A 4 -7.13 6.11 9.82
N ALA A 5 -7.05 4.93 10.45
CA ALA A 5 -5.78 4.46 11.02
C ALA A 5 -4.77 4.13 9.92
N ARG A 6 -5.24 3.54 8.81
CA ARG A 6 -4.40 3.24 7.65
C ARG A 6 -3.89 4.51 6.99
N ILE A 7 -4.77 5.46 6.64
CA ILE A 7 -4.34 6.68 5.94
C ILE A 7 -3.38 7.53 6.80
N ALA A 8 -3.57 7.55 8.13
CA ALA A 8 -2.63 8.18 9.04
C ALA A 8 -1.23 7.53 8.99
N LEU A 9 -1.15 6.20 8.92
CA LEU A 9 0.12 5.48 8.74
C LEU A 9 0.74 5.75 7.37
N GLU A 10 -0.07 5.76 6.31
CA GLU A 10 0.38 6.05 4.95
C GLU A 10 0.96 7.46 4.85
N HIS A 11 0.28 8.48 5.39
CA HIS A 11 0.78 9.85 5.45
C HIS A 11 2.06 9.97 6.25
N GLN A 12 2.18 9.24 7.36
CA GLN A 12 3.41 9.24 8.15
C GLN A 12 4.58 8.66 7.33
N GLY A 13 4.36 7.56 6.61
CA GLY A 13 5.35 6.98 5.71
C GLY A 13 5.72 7.88 4.54
N ILE A 14 4.73 8.47 3.85
CA ILE A 14 4.95 9.44 2.77
C ILE A 14 5.80 10.61 3.28
N LYS A 15 5.50 11.13 4.48
CA LYS A 15 6.28 12.22 5.10
C LYS A 15 7.73 11.82 5.39
N GLU A 16 8.00 10.56 5.69
CA GLU A 16 9.36 10.03 5.85
C GLU A 16 10.08 9.97 4.50
N LEU A 17 9.41 9.46 3.46
CA LEU A 17 10.00 9.38 2.12
C LEU A 17 10.19 10.78 1.49
N LEU A 18 9.37 11.77 1.85
CA LEU A 18 9.62 13.17 1.51
C LEU A 18 10.89 13.73 2.19
N GLN A 19 11.25 13.26 3.39
CA GLN A 19 12.52 13.64 4.02
C GLN A 19 13.70 13.00 3.29
N VAL A 20 13.57 11.73 2.91
CA VAL A 20 14.57 11.05 2.06
C VAL A 20 14.73 11.80 0.73
N GLN A 21 13.62 12.20 0.10
CA GLN A 21 13.65 13.02 -1.11
C GLN A 21 14.46 14.29 -0.89
N LYS A 22 14.14 15.09 0.14
CA LYS A 22 14.85 16.34 0.43
C LYS A 22 16.35 16.12 0.60
N GLU A 23 16.77 15.09 1.32
CA GLU A 23 18.19 14.74 1.50
C GLU A 23 18.86 14.39 0.17
N LEU A 24 18.21 13.58 -0.67
CA LEU A 24 18.70 13.20 -1.99
C LEU A 24 18.83 14.40 -2.94
N LEU A 25 17.84 15.28 -2.94
CA LEU A 25 17.86 16.52 -3.74
C LEU A 25 18.96 17.46 -3.26
N GLU A 26 19.16 17.59 -1.95
CA GLU A 26 20.23 18.41 -1.37
C GLU A 26 21.61 17.90 -1.79
N ARG A 27 21.82 16.58 -1.75
CA ARG A 27 23.07 15.97 -2.25
C ARG A 27 23.28 16.25 -3.73
N LEU A 28 22.24 16.06 -4.54
CA LEU A 28 22.30 16.29 -5.98
C LEU A 28 22.62 17.77 -6.30
N ASN A 29 22.01 18.71 -5.56
CA ASN A 29 22.25 20.14 -5.71
C ASN A 29 23.67 20.55 -5.29
N LYS A 30 24.23 19.89 -4.28
CA LYS A 30 25.62 20.11 -3.81
C LYS A 30 26.67 19.34 -4.64
N ALA A 31 26.26 18.67 -5.72
CA ALA A 31 27.11 17.77 -6.49
C ALA A 31 27.82 16.71 -5.63
N LYS A 32 27.22 16.35 -4.48
CA LYS A 32 27.63 15.18 -3.72
C LYS A 32 27.13 13.96 -4.49
N GLY A 33 27.94 12.90 -4.55
CA GLY A 33 27.54 11.66 -5.21
C GLY A 33 26.19 11.18 -4.67
N VAL A 34 25.26 10.91 -5.59
CA VAL A 34 23.95 10.32 -5.28
C VAL A 34 23.91 8.95 -5.96
N ASN A 35 23.46 7.94 -5.22
CA ASN A 35 23.20 6.64 -5.81
C ASN A 35 21.95 6.73 -6.70
N ILE A 36 22.13 6.60 -8.01
CA ILE A 36 21.04 6.67 -8.98
C ILE A 36 19.97 5.60 -8.72
N VAL A 37 20.35 4.44 -8.18
CA VAL A 37 19.41 3.38 -7.79
C VAL A 37 18.47 3.87 -6.69
N HIS A 38 18.96 4.69 -5.75
CA HIS A 38 18.11 5.22 -4.68
C HIS A 38 17.12 6.27 -5.22
N LEU A 39 17.50 7.03 -6.25
CA LEU A 39 16.58 7.93 -6.96
C LEU A 39 15.50 7.15 -7.74
N ASP A 40 15.89 6.07 -8.42
CA ASP A 40 14.96 5.18 -9.13
C ASP A 40 13.99 4.50 -8.16
N ASN A 41 14.49 4.00 -7.02
CA ASN A 41 13.67 3.38 -5.98
C ASN A 41 12.66 4.36 -5.37
N LEU A 42 13.07 5.61 -5.14
CA LEU A 42 12.18 6.63 -4.63
C LEU A 42 11.10 7.00 -5.67
N LEU A 43 11.47 7.10 -6.94
CA LEU A 43 10.51 7.34 -8.03
C LEU A 43 9.55 6.17 -8.22
N TYR A 44 10.06 4.94 -8.08
CA TYR A 44 9.25 3.72 -8.06
C TYR A 44 8.20 3.76 -6.94
N PHE A 45 8.60 4.15 -5.73
CA PHE A 45 7.68 4.34 -4.61
C PHE A 45 6.61 5.39 -4.93
N TRP A 46 6.98 6.55 -5.45
CA TRP A 46 5.98 7.58 -5.74
C TRP A 46 4.97 7.18 -6.82
N ARG A 47 5.42 6.50 -7.87
CA ARG A 47 4.54 6.07 -8.94
C ARG A 47 3.60 4.95 -8.51
N ASP A 48 4.13 3.92 -7.84
CA ASP A 48 3.33 2.72 -7.57
C ASP A 48 2.60 2.80 -6.23
N PHE A 49 3.19 3.41 -5.19
CA PHE A 49 2.53 3.57 -3.90
C PHE A 49 1.71 4.87 -3.84
N LEU A 50 2.32 6.03 -4.07
CA LEU A 50 1.61 7.29 -3.91
C LEU A 50 0.52 7.46 -5.00
N GLU A 51 0.85 7.27 -6.27
CA GLU A 51 -0.11 7.47 -7.36
C GLU A 51 -1.09 6.31 -7.55
N GLN A 52 -0.60 5.11 -7.80
CA GLN A 52 -1.46 3.99 -8.20
C GLN A 52 -2.22 3.33 -7.05
N ASP A 53 -1.75 3.46 -5.81
CA ASP A 53 -2.37 2.81 -4.65
C ASP A 53 -3.03 3.83 -3.71
N HIS A 54 -2.29 4.79 -3.17
CA HIS A 54 -2.79 5.74 -2.18
C HIS A 54 -3.79 6.74 -2.78
N MET A 55 -3.39 7.52 -3.77
CA MET A 55 -4.28 8.51 -4.41
C MET A 55 -5.48 7.86 -5.12
N SER A 56 -5.29 6.71 -5.77
CA SER A 56 -6.42 5.97 -6.38
C SER A 56 -7.47 5.54 -5.33
N ARG A 57 -7.04 5.12 -4.14
CA ARG A 57 -7.96 4.80 -3.04
C ARG A 57 -8.66 6.03 -2.47
N GLU A 58 -7.98 7.17 -2.40
CA GLU A 58 -8.62 8.44 -2.03
C GLU A 58 -9.70 8.83 -3.03
N GLU A 59 -9.38 8.79 -4.33
CA GLU A 59 -10.31 9.14 -5.41
C GLU A 59 -11.56 8.25 -5.44
N GLU A 60 -11.39 6.96 -5.15
CA GLU A 60 -12.48 5.99 -5.12
C GLU A 60 -13.33 6.11 -3.84
N PHE A 61 -12.71 6.23 -2.67
CA PHE A 61 -13.39 6.08 -1.37
C PHE A 61 -13.50 7.38 -0.59
N ALA A 62 -12.39 8.07 -0.31
CA ALA A 62 -12.42 9.31 0.46
C ALA A 62 -13.26 10.37 -0.26
N PHE A 63 -13.08 10.51 -1.57
CA PHE A 63 -13.83 11.51 -2.33
C PHE A 63 -15.31 11.18 -2.35
N ALA A 64 -15.69 9.90 -2.44
CA ALA A 64 -17.08 9.48 -2.32
C ALA A 64 -17.67 9.84 -0.94
N ALA A 65 -16.90 9.64 0.14
CA ALA A 65 -17.31 10.02 1.49
C ALA A 65 -17.48 11.54 1.64
N PHE A 66 -16.49 12.33 1.23
CA PHE A 66 -16.56 13.79 1.28
C PHE A 66 -17.72 14.34 0.44
N ARG A 67 -18.02 13.77 -0.73
CA ARG A 67 -19.17 14.17 -1.55
C ARG A 67 -20.51 13.88 -0.87
N LYS A 68 -20.65 12.73 -0.20
CA LYS A 68 -21.87 12.41 0.58
C LYS A 68 -22.10 13.44 1.69
N LEU A 69 -21.02 13.94 2.29
CA LEU A 69 -21.05 14.99 3.31
C LEU A 69 -21.15 16.41 2.71
N ASN A 70 -21.35 16.55 1.39
CA ASN A 70 -21.39 17.83 0.66
C ASN A 70 -20.14 18.72 0.87
N HIS A 71 -18.98 18.11 1.09
CA HIS A 71 -17.72 18.80 1.27
C HIS A 71 -17.06 19.14 -0.08
N SER A 72 -16.56 20.37 -0.24
CA SER A 72 -15.91 20.86 -1.49
C SER A 72 -14.43 20.50 -1.65
N LEU A 73 -13.96 19.53 -0.86
CA LEU A 73 -12.55 19.12 -0.85
C LEU A 73 -12.15 18.25 -2.04
N PRO A 74 -12.99 17.31 -2.52
CA PRO A 74 -12.62 16.43 -3.63
C PRO A 74 -12.14 17.17 -4.88
N GLU A 75 -12.76 18.30 -5.25
CA GLU A 75 -12.34 19.08 -6.42
C GLU A 75 -10.94 19.69 -6.23
N ARG A 76 -10.60 20.07 -4.99
CA ARG A 76 -9.26 20.61 -4.68
C ARG A 76 -8.21 19.52 -4.67
N LEU A 77 -8.49 18.39 -4.01
CA LEU A 77 -7.56 17.25 -3.95
C LEU A 77 -7.37 16.62 -5.34
N GLN A 78 -8.41 16.60 -6.19
CA GLN A 78 -8.25 16.17 -7.58
C GLN A 78 -7.23 17.03 -8.35
N GLY A 79 -7.27 18.36 -8.15
CA GLY A 79 -6.29 19.27 -8.73
C GLY A 79 -4.88 19.02 -8.19
N ASP A 80 -4.75 18.74 -6.90
CA ASP A 80 -3.48 18.36 -6.27
C ASP A 80 -2.94 17.05 -6.87
N HIS A 81 -3.78 16.03 -7.04
CA HIS A 81 -3.40 14.76 -7.67
C HIS A 81 -2.91 14.95 -9.11
N GLU A 82 -3.59 15.77 -9.91
CA GLU A 82 -3.15 16.10 -11.26
C GLU A 82 -1.77 16.78 -11.28
N GLN A 83 -1.50 17.69 -10.34
CA GLN A 83 -0.20 18.34 -10.21
C GLN A 83 0.90 17.37 -9.74
N ILE A 84 0.57 16.45 -8.83
CA ILE A 84 1.46 15.36 -8.40
C ILE A 84 1.84 14.50 -9.60
N ARG A 85 0.85 14.00 -10.36
CA ARG A 85 1.06 13.19 -11.58
C ARG A 85 1.93 13.92 -12.60
N ALA A 86 1.68 15.21 -12.82
CA ALA A 86 2.49 16.03 -13.72
C ALA A 86 3.95 16.12 -13.26
N SER A 87 4.20 16.28 -11.96
CA SER A 87 5.55 16.32 -11.39
C SER A 87 6.27 14.98 -11.50
N LEU A 88 5.55 13.87 -11.29
CA LEU A 88 6.09 12.52 -11.46
C LEU A 88 6.50 12.26 -12.92
N GLY A 89 5.66 12.61 -13.89
CA GLY A 89 6.01 12.47 -15.30
C GLY A 89 7.27 13.27 -15.69
N LYS A 90 7.47 14.46 -15.11
CA LYS A 90 8.70 15.24 -15.32
C LYS A 90 9.92 14.55 -14.68
N LEU A 91 9.80 14.04 -13.45
CA LEU A 91 10.87 13.30 -12.78
C LEU A 91 11.28 12.04 -13.56
N GLU A 92 10.32 11.27 -14.07
CA GLU A 92 10.56 10.09 -14.91
C GLU A 92 11.25 10.42 -16.23
N ALA A 93 10.92 11.56 -16.83
CA ALA A 93 11.63 12.02 -18.02
C ALA A 93 13.07 12.41 -17.67
N THR A 94 13.25 13.19 -16.60
CA THR A 94 14.56 13.74 -16.23
C THR A 94 15.52 12.68 -15.68
N ILE A 95 15.05 11.65 -14.97
CA ILE A 95 15.93 10.59 -14.44
C ILE A 95 16.62 9.81 -15.56
N LYS A 96 15.96 9.63 -16.71
CA LYS A 96 16.54 9.01 -17.91
C LYS A 96 17.69 9.86 -18.47
N LEU A 97 17.53 11.18 -18.49
CA LEU A 97 18.57 12.12 -18.92
C LEU A 97 19.75 12.13 -17.93
N LEU A 98 19.45 12.10 -16.63
CA LEU A 98 20.43 12.06 -15.56
C LEU A 98 21.29 10.80 -15.64
N ARG A 99 20.67 9.63 -15.85
CA ARG A 99 21.37 8.35 -16.04
C ARG A 99 22.33 8.37 -17.23
N ASN A 100 21.96 9.10 -18.28
CA ASN A 100 22.77 9.27 -19.49
C ASN A 100 23.83 10.39 -19.36
N GLY A 101 24.01 10.97 -18.18
CA GLY A 101 25.00 12.02 -17.93
C GLY A 101 24.72 13.33 -18.67
N GLN A 102 23.46 13.59 -19.06
CA GLN A 102 23.12 14.80 -19.80
C GLN A 102 23.37 16.05 -18.93
N PRO A 103 23.99 17.11 -19.46
CA PRO A 103 24.18 18.36 -18.73
C PRO A 103 22.86 18.91 -18.20
N HIS A 104 22.90 19.58 -17.05
CA HIS A 104 21.76 20.23 -16.39
C HIS A 104 20.62 19.32 -15.89
N SER A 105 20.55 18.06 -16.30
CA SER A 105 19.53 17.09 -15.85
C SER A 105 19.42 16.97 -14.33
N GLY A 106 20.54 17.04 -13.60
CA GLY A 106 20.51 17.03 -12.12
C GLY A 106 19.79 18.23 -11.53
N ARG A 107 19.96 19.43 -12.10
CA ARG A 107 19.27 20.65 -11.63
C ARG A 107 17.77 20.59 -11.94
N GLU A 108 17.41 20.07 -13.12
CA GLU A 108 16.02 19.86 -13.49
C GLU A 108 15.35 18.83 -12.56
N TYR A 109 16.06 17.75 -12.23
CA TYR A 109 15.55 16.73 -11.31
C TYR A 109 15.28 17.32 -9.92
N VAL A 110 16.21 18.15 -9.41
CA VAL A 110 16.01 18.89 -8.16
C VAL A 110 14.75 19.74 -8.20
N LYS A 111 14.59 20.56 -9.25
CA LYS A 111 13.42 21.43 -9.41
C LYS A 111 12.11 20.64 -9.35
N TRP A 112 11.99 19.57 -10.12
CA TRP A 112 10.76 18.77 -10.15
C TRP A 112 10.54 17.97 -8.86
N GLY A 113 11.62 17.56 -8.20
CA GLY A 113 11.55 16.91 -6.90
C GLY A 113 11.09 17.87 -5.79
N GLU A 114 11.49 19.14 -5.85
CA GLU A 114 11.01 20.18 -4.94
C GLU A 114 9.51 20.47 -5.18
N GLU A 115 9.09 20.60 -6.44
CA GLU A 115 7.67 20.78 -6.83
C GLU A 115 6.79 19.62 -6.34
N LEU A 116 7.23 18.37 -6.53
CA LEU A 116 6.54 17.19 -5.99
C LEU A 116 6.45 17.27 -4.46
N THR A 117 7.56 17.60 -3.80
CA THR A 117 7.63 17.63 -2.33
C THR A 117 6.68 18.64 -1.73
N GLU A 118 6.63 19.85 -2.29
CA GLU A 118 5.72 20.91 -1.88
C GLU A 118 4.26 20.48 -2.07
N THR A 119 3.93 20.03 -3.28
CA THR A 119 2.56 19.62 -3.64
C THR A 119 2.04 18.50 -2.74
N VAL A 120 2.82 17.44 -2.51
CA VAL A 120 2.42 16.31 -1.66
C VAL A 120 2.31 16.73 -0.19
N THR A 121 3.21 17.60 0.30
CA THR A 121 3.13 18.10 1.70
C THR A 121 1.83 18.87 1.92
N ASP A 122 1.50 19.75 0.99
CA ASP A 122 0.32 20.61 1.04
C ASP A 122 -0.99 19.83 0.87
N HIS A 123 -1.01 18.86 -0.06
CA HIS A 123 -2.10 17.89 -0.25
C HIS A 123 -2.45 17.19 1.06
N MET A 124 -1.46 16.51 1.66
CA MET A 124 -1.67 15.77 2.91
C MET A 124 -2.11 16.70 4.05
N ALA A 125 -1.64 17.93 4.12
CA ALA A 125 -2.05 18.87 5.17
C ALA A 125 -3.53 19.25 5.07
N ARG A 126 -4.03 19.48 3.84
CA ARG A 126 -5.45 19.73 3.56
C ARG A 126 -6.29 18.51 3.90
N GLU A 127 -5.91 17.36 3.39
CA GLU A 127 -6.65 16.12 3.61
C GLU A 127 -6.71 15.74 5.09
N ASN A 128 -5.58 15.76 5.80
CA ASN A 128 -5.55 15.47 7.25
C ASN A 128 -6.45 16.42 8.06
N THR A 129 -6.61 17.67 7.61
CA THR A 129 -7.49 18.63 8.26
C THR A 129 -8.96 18.23 8.08
N ALA A 130 -9.36 17.90 6.86
CA ALA A 130 -10.72 17.47 6.58
C ALA A 130 -11.06 16.10 7.18
N LEU A 131 -10.12 15.16 7.17
CA LEU A 131 -10.30 13.86 7.84
C LEU A 131 -10.55 14.03 9.34
N ARG A 132 -9.87 14.98 10.00
CA ARG A 132 -10.14 15.31 11.41
C ARG A 132 -11.53 15.90 11.62
N GLU A 133 -12.00 16.75 10.70
CA GLU A 133 -13.35 17.31 10.75
C GLU A 133 -14.41 16.21 10.62
N VAL A 134 -14.23 15.29 9.66
CA VAL A 134 -15.15 14.17 9.42
C VAL A 134 -15.10 13.12 10.53
N ALA A 135 -13.93 12.88 11.15
CA ALA A 135 -13.80 11.96 12.28
C ALA A 135 -14.61 12.39 13.51
N THR A 136 -15.05 13.66 13.61
CA THR A 136 -15.98 14.07 14.69
C THR A 136 -17.42 13.58 14.48
N ASP A 137 -17.74 13.07 13.28
CA ASP A 137 -19.02 12.43 12.91
C ASP A 137 -18.81 10.93 12.60
N GLU A 138 -18.22 10.25 13.59
CA GLU A 138 -17.60 8.92 13.49
C GLU A 138 -18.51 7.83 12.93
N ALA A 139 -19.81 7.87 13.21
CA ALA A 139 -20.76 6.82 12.83
C ALA A 139 -21.08 6.82 11.33
N GLU A 140 -21.21 7.99 10.70
CA GLU A 140 -21.52 8.11 9.27
C GLU A 140 -20.26 7.90 8.42
N ALA A 141 -19.12 8.42 8.89
CA ALA A 141 -17.82 8.22 8.24
C ALA A 141 -17.37 6.75 8.22
N ALA A 142 -17.50 6.04 9.35
CA ALA A 142 -17.13 4.62 9.44
C ALA A 142 -18.01 3.72 8.56
N ALA A 143 -19.31 4.03 8.45
CA ALA A 143 -20.22 3.29 7.58
C ALA A 143 -19.82 3.41 6.10
N ILE A 144 -19.37 4.59 5.66
CA ILE A 144 -18.99 4.85 4.26
C ILE A 144 -17.61 4.24 3.93
N LEU A 145 -16.67 4.24 4.87
CA LEU A 145 -15.27 3.83 4.65
C LEU A 145 -15.00 2.34 4.97
N SER A 146 -16.05 1.59 5.35
CA SER A 146 -15.95 0.16 5.68
C SER A 146 -15.74 -0.77 4.47
N ALA A 147 -15.98 -0.28 3.24
CA ALA A 147 -15.70 -1.03 2.02
C ALA A 147 -14.22 -0.89 1.65
N GLN A 148 -13.41 -1.90 1.97
CA GLN A 148 -11.99 -1.96 1.56
C GLN A 148 -11.89 -2.57 0.15
N PRO A 149 -11.13 -1.97 -0.78
CA PRO A 149 -10.88 -2.54 -2.09
C PRO A 149 -9.84 -3.67 -2.06
N GLU A 150 -9.79 -4.43 -3.16
CA GLU A 150 -8.68 -5.32 -3.49
C GLU A 150 -7.38 -4.51 -3.64
N ARG A 151 -6.31 -5.05 -3.06
CA ARG A 151 -4.99 -4.38 -2.99
C ARG A 151 -4.21 -4.62 -4.28
N LEU A 152 -3.14 -3.84 -4.49
CA LEU A 152 -2.01 -4.33 -5.29
C LEU A 152 -1.64 -5.75 -4.83
N ALA A 153 -1.30 -6.64 -5.77
CA ALA A 153 -0.90 -8.00 -5.45
C ALA A 153 0.09 -8.00 -4.26
N SER A 154 -0.24 -8.75 -3.20
CA SER A 154 0.37 -8.63 -1.87
C SER A 154 1.91 -8.64 -1.91
N GLU A 155 2.50 -9.39 -2.84
CA GLU A 155 3.95 -9.43 -3.07
C GLU A 155 4.53 -8.09 -3.56
N LYS A 156 3.91 -7.46 -4.57
CA LYS A 156 4.35 -6.17 -5.10
C LYS A 156 4.20 -5.06 -4.05
N PHE A 157 3.12 -5.10 -3.29
CA PHE A 157 2.91 -4.17 -2.19
C PHE A 157 4.01 -4.32 -1.14
N ASN A 158 4.29 -5.54 -0.67
CA ASN A 158 5.37 -5.78 0.28
C ASN A 158 6.75 -5.37 -0.27
N GLN A 159 7.00 -5.55 -1.57
CA GLN A 159 8.24 -5.07 -2.20
C GLN A 159 8.35 -3.54 -2.15
N LEU A 160 7.26 -2.80 -2.40
CA LEU A 160 7.23 -1.34 -2.25
C LEU A 160 7.53 -0.92 -0.81
N LEU A 161 6.95 -1.61 0.16
CA LEU A 161 7.21 -1.34 1.59
C LEU A 161 8.68 -1.59 1.95
N GLN A 162 9.28 -2.65 1.40
CA GLN A 162 10.70 -2.93 1.63
C GLN A 162 11.60 -1.84 1.01
N VAL A 163 11.26 -1.36 -0.19
CA VAL A 163 12.00 -0.23 -0.80
C VAL A 163 11.92 1.03 0.07
N ALA A 164 10.74 1.33 0.63
CA ALA A 164 10.56 2.44 1.56
C ALA A 164 11.40 2.25 2.84
N GLU A 165 11.41 1.05 3.40
CA GLU A 165 12.20 0.69 4.58
C GLU A 165 13.69 0.88 4.34
N ASP A 166 14.23 0.34 3.24
CA ASP A 166 15.65 0.44 2.91
C ASP A 166 16.10 1.90 2.75
N LEU A 167 15.27 2.73 2.10
CA LEU A 167 15.52 4.16 1.92
C LEU A 167 15.47 4.92 3.25
N CYS A 168 14.48 4.67 4.10
CA CYS A 168 14.40 5.29 5.42
C CYS A 168 15.57 4.86 6.32
N GLN A 169 15.96 3.59 6.28
CA GLN A 169 17.09 3.10 7.06
C GLN A 169 18.42 3.74 6.61
N GLU A 170 18.64 3.86 5.30
CA GLU A 170 19.86 4.45 4.74
C GLU A 170 19.97 5.95 5.06
N TYR A 171 18.89 6.72 4.88
CA TYR A 171 18.96 8.19 4.92
C TYR A 171 18.46 8.80 6.24
N LEU A 172 17.55 8.13 6.94
CA LEU A 172 16.96 8.62 8.19
C LEU A 172 17.38 7.80 9.42
N GLN A 173 18.08 6.67 9.23
CA GLN A 173 18.55 5.78 10.29
C GLN A 173 17.42 5.28 11.21
N LYS A 174 16.25 5.05 10.63
CA LYS A 174 15.08 4.55 11.33
C LYS A 174 14.19 3.72 10.40
N PRO A 175 13.38 2.80 10.95
CA PRO A 175 12.37 2.10 10.16
C PRO A 175 11.27 3.05 9.69
N THR A 176 10.60 2.68 8.60
CA THR A 176 9.43 3.41 8.10
C THR A 176 8.16 3.02 8.88
N ALA A 177 7.25 3.99 9.03
CA ALA A 177 5.91 3.73 9.55
C ALA A 177 5.11 2.76 8.67
N LEU A 178 5.44 2.63 7.38
CA LEU A 178 4.71 1.75 6.46
C LEU A 178 4.95 0.26 6.73
N HIS A 179 5.99 -0.11 7.48
CA HIS A 179 6.22 -1.50 7.89
C HIS A 179 4.99 -2.11 8.61
N ALA A 180 4.19 -1.28 9.30
CA ALA A 180 2.95 -1.72 9.94
C ALA A 180 1.87 -2.18 8.95
N LEU A 181 2.02 -1.91 7.65
CA LEU A 181 1.09 -2.29 6.59
C LEU A 181 1.50 -3.58 5.87
N SER A 182 2.68 -4.13 6.18
CA SER A 182 3.19 -5.37 5.58
C SER A 182 2.21 -6.51 5.81
N LEU A 183 1.91 -7.23 4.72
CA LEU A 183 1.04 -8.40 4.77
C LEU A 183 1.89 -9.65 5.00
N PRO A 184 1.45 -10.58 5.86
CA PRO A 184 2.06 -11.91 5.89
C PRO A 184 1.97 -12.50 4.48
N ALA A 185 3.07 -13.10 4.00
CA ALA A 185 3.01 -13.90 2.78
C ALA A 185 1.93 -14.94 2.99
N GLU A 186 0.91 -14.98 2.14
CA GLU A 186 -0.06 -16.08 2.14
C GLU A 186 0.77 -17.35 2.05
N ALA A 187 0.72 -18.16 3.11
CA ALA A 187 1.26 -19.50 3.05
C ALA A 187 0.56 -20.16 1.85
N ALA A 188 1.35 -20.60 0.88
CA ALA A 188 0.85 -21.43 -0.20
C ALA A 188 -0.06 -22.50 0.43
N PRO A 189 -1.22 -22.81 -0.18
CA PRO A 189 -2.05 -23.89 0.33
C PRO A 189 -1.16 -25.12 0.45
N ASP A 190 -1.02 -25.58 1.69
CA ASP A 190 -0.24 -26.77 1.99
C ASP A 190 -0.97 -27.95 1.35
N GLU A 191 -0.55 -28.35 0.15
CA GLU A 191 -0.96 -29.58 -0.51
C GLU A 191 -0.35 -30.83 0.18
N THR A 192 0.02 -30.74 1.47
CA THR A 192 0.35 -31.90 2.31
C THR A 192 -0.59 -32.07 3.50
N ALA A 193 -1.89 -31.92 3.25
CA ALA A 193 -2.86 -32.67 4.05
C ALA A 193 -2.82 -34.15 3.60
N GLU A 194 -1.89 -34.92 4.16
CA GLU A 194 -2.02 -36.39 4.21
C GLU A 194 -3.39 -36.71 4.80
N GLU A 195 -4.26 -37.32 3.99
CA GLU A 195 -5.49 -37.92 4.46
C GLU A 195 -5.14 -38.97 5.53
N PRO A 196 -5.81 -39.00 6.70
CA PRO A 196 -5.61 -40.09 7.63
C PRO A 196 -6.16 -41.38 6.99
N ASP A 197 -5.27 -42.36 6.81
CA ASP A 197 -5.58 -43.73 6.43
C ASP A 197 -6.80 -44.23 7.21
N VAL A 198 -7.94 -44.37 6.51
CA VAL A 198 -9.10 -45.07 7.04
C VAL A 198 -8.77 -46.55 7.00
N GLU A 199 -8.31 -47.07 8.13
CA GLU A 199 -8.09 -48.49 8.36
C GLU A 199 -9.43 -49.24 8.18
N VAL A 200 -9.59 -49.86 7.01
CA VAL A 200 -10.73 -50.72 6.67
C VAL A 200 -10.66 -51.97 7.55
N THR A 201 -11.35 -51.96 8.68
CA THR A 201 -11.61 -53.15 9.48
C THR A 201 -12.67 -54.01 8.79
N LYS A 202 -12.21 -55.13 8.22
CA LYS A 202 -13.06 -56.20 7.68
C LYS A 202 -13.90 -56.82 8.80
N PRO A 203 -15.20 -57.09 8.60
CA PRO A 203 -15.95 -57.90 9.55
C PRO A 203 -15.52 -59.38 9.38
N VAL A 204 -15.01 -59.95 10.48
CA VAL A 204 -14.76 -61.38 10.61
C VAL A 204 -16.12 -62.08 10.71
N PHE A 205 -16.35 -62.99 9.76
CA PHE A 205 -17.48 -63.91 9.70
C PHE A 205 -17.11 -65.14 10.54
N ASP A 206 -17.80 -65.36 11.65
CA ASP A 206 -17.77 -66.65 12.38
C ASP A 206 -19.08 -67.40 12.11
N PRO A 207 -19.04 -68.66 11.62
CA PRO A 207 -20.20 -69.52 11.49
C PRO A 207 -20.36 -70.48 12.69
N GLU A 208 -21.58 -71.02 12.81
CA GLU A 208 -22.04 -72.13 13.67
C GLU A 208 -22.62 -71.80 15.06
N THR A 209 -23.95 -71.85 15.17
CA THR A 209 -24.75 -72.94 15.81
C THR A 209 -26.21 -72.47 15.94
N THR A 210 -27.16 -72.96 15.13
CA THR A 210 -28.10 -74.10 15.32
C THR A 210 -29.23 -73.89 16.35
N GLU A 211 -30.44 -74.32 15.94
CA GLU A 211 -31.74 -74.52 16.64
C GLU A 211 -32.75 -73.35 16.57
N LEU A 212 -33.77 -73.43 15.69
CA LEU A 212 -35.07 -74.14 15.80
C LEU A 212 -36.05 -73.51 16.80
N ALA A 213 -37.12 -72.87 16.31
CA ALA A 213 -38.52 -73.29 16.53
C ALA A 213 -39.56 -72.24 16.09
N SER A 214 -40.60 -72.74 15.38
CA SER A 214 -42.03 -72.31 15.31
C SER A 214 -42.37 -70.89 14.82
N MET A 215 -43.09 -70.68 13.69
CA MET A 215 -44.55 -70.91 13.46
C MET A 215 -45.40 -70.22 14.55
N GLU A 216 -46.38 -69.34 14.32
CA GLU A 216 -47.44 -69.16 13.30
C GLU A 216 -47.74 -67.63 13.13
N GLU A 217 -48.13 -67.10 11.96
CA GLU A 217 -49.52 -66.75 11.57
C GLU A 217 -50.45 -66.46 12.78
N THR A 218 -51.16 -65.34 12.96
CA THR A 218 -51.87 -64.44 12.04
C THR A 218 -52.21 -63.15 12.81
#